data_AF-A0A382VQI8-F1
#
_entry.id   AF-A0A382VQI8-F1
#
_cell.length_a   1.000
_cell.length_b   1.000
_cell.length_c   1.000
_cell.angle_alpha   90.00
_cell.angle_beta   90.00
_cell.angle_gamma   90.00
#
_symmetry.space_group_name_H-M   'P 1'
#
loop_
_entity.id
_entity.type
_entity.pdbx_description
1 polymer ?
#
loop_
_entity_poly.entity_id
_entity_poly.type
_entity_poly.pdbx_seq_one_letter_code
_entity_poly.pdbx_strand_id
1 'polypeptide(L)'
;VNLLRAALVPVLAVVLAITVGAIIIELSGLNAFEAYRALYDGALADRKGIGRTLEKATPLVMGGLAVAFAFKAGLFNIGGQGQLVIGA
;
A
#
# COMPACT_ATOMS: atom_id res chain seq x y z
N VAL A 1 8.48 0.20 -22.27
CA VAL A 1 9.01 0.09 -20.89
C VAL A 1 9.27 -1.38 -20.63
N ASN A 2 10.51 -1.79 -20.33
CA ASN A 2 10.81 -3.20 -20.07
C ASN A 2 10.09 -3.66 -18.80
N LEU A 3 9.45 -4.84 -18.84
CA LEU A 3 8.73 -5.45 -17.71
C LEU A 3 9.59 -5.48 -16.43
N LEU A 4 10.88 -5.73 -16.60
CA LEU A 4 11.87 -5.71 -15.52
C LEU A 4 11.90 -4.35 -14.79
N ARG A 5 11.91 -3.22 -15.52
CA ARG A 5 11.88 -1.88 -14.91
C ARG A 5 10.53 -1.57 -14.28
N ALA A 6 9.43 -2.06 -14.86
CA ALA A 6 8.09 -1.86 -14.33
C ALA A 6 7.88 -2.57 -12.98
N ALA A 7 8.50 -3.73 -12.77
CA ALA A 7 8.44 -4.46 -11.49
C ALA A 7 9.50 -3.97 -10.48
N LEU A 8 10.69 -3.60 -10.95
CA LEU A 8 11.81 -3.24 -10.08
C LEU A 8 11.50 -2.05 -9.17
N VAL A 9 10.87 -1.00 -9.70
CA VAL A 9 10.53 0.20 -8.94
C VAL A 9 9.61 -0.10 -7.75
N PRO A 10 8.42 -0.75 -7.93
CA PRO A 10 7.57 -1.11 -6.81
C PRO A 10 8.23 -2.07 -5.82
N VAL A 11 9.01 -3.04 -6.28
CA VAL A 11 9.73 -3.97 -5.38
C VAL A 11 10.72 -3.22 -4.49
N LEU A 12 11.54 -2.33 -5.08
CA LEU A 12 12.47 -1.51 -4.31
C LEU A 12 11.74 -0.59 -3.33
N ALA A 13 10.61 0.00 -3.74
CA ALA A 13 9.80 0.84 -2.86
C ALA A 13 9.27 0.07 -1.64
N VAL A 14 8.81 -1.17 -1.84
CA VAL A 14 8.35 -2.05 -0.74
C VAL A 14 9.50 -2.39 0.21
N VAL A 15 10.67 -2.77 -0.32
CA VAL A 15 11.87 -3.07 0.50
C VAL A 15 12.29 -1.85 1.31
N LEU A 16 12.32 -0.67 0.70
CA LEU A 16 12.62 0.59 1.37
C LEU A 16 11.59 0.90 2.47
N ALA A 17 10.30 0.75 2.19
CA ALA A 17 9.24 1.00 3.16
C ALA A 17 9.35 0.08 4.39
N ILE A 18 9.62 -1.21 4.19
CA ILE A 18 9.84 -2.17 5.29
C ILE A 18 11.12 -1.80 6.06
N THR A 19 12.19 -1.41 5.36
CA THR A 19 13.45 -1.07 6.04
C THR A 19 13.30 0.19 6.90
N VAL A 20 12.73 1.25 6.33
CA VAL A 20 12.48 2.52 7.04
C VAL A 20 11.51 2.31 8.19
N GLY A 21 10.44 1.53 7.97
CA GLY A 21 9.50 1.17 9.03
C GLY A 21 10.17 0.44 10.18
N ALA A 22 11.05 -0.53 9.90
CA ALA A 22 11.80 -1.26 10.92
C ALA A 22 12.64 -0.32 11.78
N ILE A 23 13.36 0.61 11.14
CA ILE A 23 14.19 1.60 11.82
C ILE A 23 13.31 2.46 12.76
N ILE A 24 12.16 2.94 12.30
CA ILE A 24 11.25 3.76 13.11
C ILE A 24 10.71 2.98 14.32
N ILE A 25 10.37 1.70 14.13
CA ILE A 25 9.83 0.85 15.19
C ILE A 25 10.90 0.60 16.27
N GLU A 26 12.12 0.25 15.86
CA GLU A 26 13.25 0.04 16.79
C GLU A 26 13.61 1.33 17.53
N LEU A 27 13.62 2.48 16.85
CA LEU A 27 13.84 3.79 17.49
C LEU A 27 12.74 4.15 18.50
N SER A 28 11.56 3.58 18.38
CA SER A 28 10.46 3.75 19.33
C SER A 28 10.56 2.81 20.54
N GLY A 29 11.61 1.98 20.63
CA GLY A 29 11.81 1.01 21.70
C GLY A 29 10.98 -0.27 21.55
N LEU A 30 10.44 -0.54 20.36
CA LEU A 30 9.65 -1.73 20.05
C LEU A 30 10.46 -2.67 19.13
N ASN A 31 10.17 -3.97 19.18
CA ASN A 31 10.80 -4.94 18.30
C ASN A 31 10.14 -4.92 16.91
N ALA A 32 10.90 -4.61 15.86
CA ALA A 32 10.38 -4.52 14.50
C ALA A 32 9.92 -5.88 13.96
N PHE A 33 10.58 -6.97 14.33
CA PHE A 33 10.19 -8.30 13.90
C PHE A 33 8.82 -8.70 14.47
N GLU A 34 8.57 -8.46 15.75
CA GLU A 34 7.26 -8.69 16.37
C GLU A 34 6.18 -7.81 15.74
N ALA A 35 6.48 -6.55 15.45
CA ALA A 35 5.54 -5.65 14.79
C ALA A 35 5.16 -6.13 13.37
N TYR A 36 6.14 -6.59 12.58
CA TYR A 36 5.85 -7.15 11.25
C TYR A 36 5.14 -8.51 11.33
N ARG A 37 5.45 -9.32 12.34
CA ARG A 37 4.72 -10.55 12.60
C ARG A 37 3.25 -10.26 12.92
N ALA A 38 2.99 -9.30 13.80
CA ALA A 38 1.62 -8.87 14.11
C ALA A 38 0.89 -8.31 12.89
N LEU A 39 1.60 -7.56 12.01
CA LEU A 39 1.04 -7.09 10.74
C LEU A 39 0.66 -8.27 9.83
N TYR A 40 1.53 -9.26 9.69
CA TYR A 40 1.26 -10.47 8.91
C TYR A 40 0.08 -11.26 9.48
N ASP A 41 0.06 -11.47 10.80
CA ASP A 41 -1.00 -12.21 11.48
C ASP A 41 -2.35 -11.51 11.34
N GLY A 42 -2.38 -10.18 11.43
CA GLY A 42 -3.59 -9.39 11.24
C GLY A 42 -4.10 -9.35 9.79
N ALA A 43 -3.19 -9.43 8.81
CA ALA A 43 -3.50 -9.20 7.41
C ALA A 43 -3.66 -10.47 6.56
N LEU A 44 -2.91 -11.54 6.84
CA LEU A 44 -2.77 -12.69 5.93
C LEU A 44 -2.86 -14.07 6.59
N ALA A 45 -2.76 -14.18 7.91
CA ALA A 45 -2.70 -15.49 8.57
C ALA A 45 -3.99 -16.33 8.50
N ASP A 46 -5.15 -15.70 8.29
CA ASP A 46 -6.42 -16.40 8.13
C ASP A 46 -7.32 -15.78 7.06
N ARG A 47 -8.43 -16.47 6.73
CA ARG A 47 -9.39 -16.02 5.72
C ARG A 47 -10.01 -14.65 6.05
N LYS A 48 -10.20 -14.33 7.33
CA LYS A 48 -10.78 -13.06 7.79
C LYS A 48 -9.77 -11.93 7.67
N GLY A 49 -8.49 -12.18 7.96
CA GLY A 49 -7.37 -11.29 7.70
C GLY A 49 -7.28 -10.95 6.22
N ILE A 50 -7.22 -11.98 5.37
CA ILE A 50 -7.18 -11.80 3.91
C ILE A 50 -8.41 -11.01 3.43
N GLY A 51 -9.59 -11.35 3.92
CA GLY A 51 -10.83 -10.63 3.61
C GLY A 51 -10.75 -9.15 3.94
N ARG A 52 -10.32 -8.79 5.16
CA ARG A 52 -10.13 -7.39 5.58
C ARG A 52 -9.04 -6.67 4.78
N THR A 53 -7.97 -7.36 4.43
CA THR A 53 -6.90 -6.81 3.60
C THR A 53 -7.42 -6.46 2.22
N LEU A 54 -8.17 -7.37 1.59
CA LEU A 54 -8.79 -7.14 0.28
C LEU A 54 -9.86 -6.04 0.34
N GLU A 55 -10.69 -6.04 1.38
CA GLU A 55 -11.70 -5.01 1.64
C GLU A 55 -11.07 -3.61 1.64
N LYS A 56 -9.96 -3.43 2.36
CA LYS A 56 -9.23 -2.16 2.42
C LYS A 56 -8.43 -1.84 1.16
N ALA A 57 -7.84 -2.85 0.53
CA ALA A 57 -7.01 -2.67 -0.66
C ALA A 57 -7.83 -2.30 -1.89
N THR A 58 -9.06 -2.82 -2.02
CA THR A 58 -9.93 -2.61 -3.18
C THR A 58 -10.16 -1.12 -3.51
N PRO A 59 -10.67 -0.27 -2.58
CA PRO A 59 -10.87 1.14 -2.88
C PRO A 59 -9.56 1.87 -3.18
N LEU A 60 -8.45 1.51 -2.52
CA LEU A 60 -7.13 2.10 -2.78
C LEU A 60 -6.62 1.80 -4.19
N VAL A 61 -6.75 0.55 -4.64
CA VAL A 61 -6.35 0.15 -5.99
C VAL A 61 -7.24 0.83 -7.03
N MET A 62 -8.56 0.86 -6.82
CA MET A 62 -9.50 1.54 -7.72
C MET A 62 -9.23 3.05 -7.79
N GLY A 63 -8.97 3.70 -6.66
CA GLY A 63 -8.61 5.12 -6.61
C GLY A 63 -7.31 5.42 -7.35
N GLY A 64 -6.27 4.58 -7.16
CA GLY A 64 -5.02 4.69 -7.89
C GLY A 64 -5.20 4.53 -9.41
N LEU A 65 -6.03 3.57 -9.84
CA LEU A 65 -6.36 3.35 -11.25
C LEU A 65 -7.12 4.54 -11.86
N ALA A 66 -8.09 5.11 -11.13
CA ALA A 66 -8.84 6.27 -11.58
C ALA A 66 -7.95 7.49 -11.81
N VAL A 67 -7.00 7.75 -10.90
CA VAL A 67 -6.02 8.84 -11.03
C VAL A 67 -5.04 8.57 -12.18
N ALA A 68 -4.51 7.34 -12.27
CA ALA A 68 -3.59 6.97 -13.34
C ALA A 68 -4.23 7.11 -14.73
N PHE A 69 -5.52 6.75 -14.86
CA PHE A 69 -6.28 6.91 -16.09
C PHE A 69 -6.45 8.41 -16.45
N ALA A 70 -6.87 9.24 -15.49
CA ALA A 70 -7.05 10.69 -15.72
C ALA A 70 -5.76 11.37 -16.17
N PHE A 71 -4.63 11.08 -15.50
CA PHE A 71 -3.33 11.62 -15.91
C PHE A 71 -2.91 11.18 -17.30
N LYS A 72 -3.20 9.94 -17.69
CA LYS A 72 -2.94 9.46 -19.05
C LYS A 72 -3.78 10.19 -20.11
N ALA A 73 -4.94 10.71 -19.73
CA ALA A 73 -5.81 11.54 -20.57
C ALA A 73 -5.47 13.05 -20.52
N GLY A 74 -4.41 13.46 -19.80
CA GLY A 74 -4.04 14.87 -19.64
C GLY A 74 -4.92 15.65 -18.66
N LEU A 75 -5.79 14.97 -17.91
CA LEU A 75 -6.66 15.56 -16.91
C LEU A 75 -6.00 15.49 -15.54
N PHE A 76 -5.94 16.63 -14.86
CA PHE A 76 -5.43 16.72 -13.48
C PHE A 76 -6.59 16.59 -12.48
N ASN A 77 -6.53 15.61 -11.58
CA ASN A 77 -7.52 15.42 -10.52
C ASN A 77 -6.99 15.93 -9.17
N ILE A 78 -7.54 17.04 -8.66
CA ILE A 78 -7.27 17.58 -7.31
C ILE A 78 -8.44 17.16 -6.42
N GLY A 79 -8.28 16.09 -5.65
CA GLY A 79 -9.34 15.62 -4.74
C GLY A 79 -9.52 14.11 -4.62
N GLY A 80 -8.66 13.30 -5.27
CA GLY A 80 -8.76 11.84 -5.22
C GLY A 80 -8.84 11.25 -3.81
N GLN A 81 -8.13 11.83 -2.84
CA GLN A 81 -8.23 11.41 -1.43
C GLN A 81 -9.63 11.64 -0.85
N GLY A 82 -10.25 12.80 -1.12
CA GLY A 82 -11.61 13.10 -0.66
C GLY A 82 -12.67 12.23 -1.34
N GLN A 83 -12.49 11.95 -2.64
CA GLN A 83 -13.35 11.02 -3.39
C GLN A 83 -13.29 9.61 -2.80
N LEU A 84 -12.09 9.16 -2.40
CA LEU A 84 -11.90 7.87 -1.78
C LEU A 84 -12.52 7.81 -0.39
N VAL A 85 -12.43 8.88 0.41
CA VAL A 85 -13.02 8.94 1.77
C VAL A 85 -14.55 8.97 1.74
N ILE A 86 -15.17 9.67 0.78
CA ILE A 86 -16.64 9.75 0.68
C ILE A 86 -17.22 8.46 0.07
N GLY A 87 -16.46 7.77 -0.76
CA GLY A 87 -16.90 6.55 -1.45
C GLY A 87 -16.54 5.22 -0.78
N ALA A 88 -15.67 5.23 0.24
CA ALA A 88 -15.28 4.07 1.05
C ALA A 88 -16.16 3.94 2.29
#